data_AF-C5KKX5-F1
#
_entry.id   AF-C5KKX5-F1
#
_cell.length_a   1.000
_cell.length_b   1.000
_cell.length_c   1.000
_cell.angle_alpha   90.00
_cell.angle_beta   90.00
_cell.angle_gamma   90.00
#
_symmetry.space_group_name_H-M   'P 1'
#
loop_
_entity.id
_entity.type
_entity.pdbx_description
1 polymer ?
#
loop_
_entity_poly.entity_id
_entity_poly.type
_entity_poly.pdbx_seq_one_letter_code
_entity_poly.pdbx_strand_id
1 'polypeptide(L)'
;MAGLALLTLSTIHSISQPWMIHVSLLFLIAFGAGGIKSCVNVMGAQQFHPEEHKDLITRYYTYFYASINLGSIVGGIVTPILVESVSFTASFSFPLVAFIIATIVFIGGNLMGRYVKPKPQGSAVLEILKVLFFSITRCSLEKNKESNGGRFKDGFIEDAKALFRLVPLFSLIIPFVMAYNNMTTAFLTQGKKMDTNLFGWEMPAQMMQNVDPIAVVLTSVLVDTVLFPLLKRRNLMPPVLVRFCIGSLCGAASLLVALGVEFRSSG
;
A
#
# COMPACT_ATOMS: atom_id res chain seq x y z
N MET A 1 8.96 -14.96 0.75
CA MET A 1 9.55 -16.12 0.03
C MET A 1 8.78 -17.42 0.28
N ALA A 2 8.72 -17.95 1.51
CA ALA A 2 8.05 -19.23 1.81
C ALA A 2 6.58 -19.30 1.33
N GLY A 3 5.79 -18.24 1.55
CA GLY A 3 4.42 -18.15 1.03
C GLY A 3 4.34 -18.28 -0.50
N LEU A 4 5.11 -17.47 -1.25
CA LEU A 4 5.16 -17.53 -2.71
C LEU A 4 5.65 -18.89 -3.24
N ALA A 5 6.63 -19.51 -2.58
CA ALA A 5 7.11 -20.84 -2.92
C ALA A 5 6.01 -21.89 -2.72
N LEU A 6 5.32 -21.87 -1.58
CA LEU A 6 4.20 -22.77 -1.30
C LEU A 6 3.03 -22.55 -2.27
N LEU A 7 2.74 -21.30 -2.64
CA LEU A 7 1.71 -20.96 -3.63
C LEU A 7 2.06 -21.55 -5.00
N THR A 8 3.32 -21.39 -5.43
CA THR A 8 3.81 -21.92 -6.71
C THR A 8 3.79 -23.44 -6.73
N LEU A 9 4.14 -24.09 -5.62
CA LEU A 9 4.04 -25.55 -5.50
C LEU A 9 2.59 -26.03 -5.51
N SER A 10 1.66 -25.25 -4.95
CA SER A 10 0.25 -25.61 -4.92
C SER A 10 -0.42 -25.65 -6.29
N THR A 11 0.18 -25.01 -7.32
CA THR A 11 -0.36 -25.06 -8.69
C THR A 11 0.11 -26.26 -9.51
N ILE A 12 1.02 -27.07 -8.97
CA ILE A 12 1.45 -28.31 -9.62
C ILE A 12 0.41 -29.39 -9.33
N HIS A 13 -0.28 -29.87 -10.38
CA HIS A 13 -1.40 -30.80 -10.25
C HIS A 13 -1.07 -32.06 -9.41
N SER A 14 0.17 -32.56 -9.49
CA SER A 14 0.63 -33.74 -8.74
C SER A 14 0.75 -33.53 -7.22
N ILE A 15 0.89 -32.29 -6.76
CA ILE A 15 1.17 -31.96 -5.34
C ILE A 15 0.05 -31.09 -4.74
N SER A 16 -0.79 -30.51 -5.60
CA SER A 16 -1.85 -29.56 -5.23
C SER A 16 -2.76 -30.09 -4.13
N GLN A 17 -2.73 -29.43 -2.97
CA GLN A 17 -3.64 -29.66 -1.86
C GLN A 17 -4.33 -28.35 -1.43
N PRO A 18 -5.64 -28.36 -1.11
CA PRO A 18 -6.38 -27.14 -0.75
C PRO A 18 -5.75 -26.36 0.40
N TRP A 19 -5.19 -27.03 1.41
CA TRP A 19 -4.58 -26.37 2.57
C TRP A 19 -3.36 -25.51 2.19
N MET A 20 -2.61 -25.87 1.15
CA MET A 20 -1.41 -25.15 0.72
C MET A 20 -1.75 -23.73 0.26
N ILE A 21 -2.86 -23.59 -0.47
CA ILE A 21 -3.36 -22.30 -0.97
C ILE A 21 -3.79 -21.41 0.20
N HIS A 22 -4.56 -21.95 1.14
CA HIS A 22 -5.06 -21.19 2.29
C HIS A 22 -3.92 -20.73 3.22
N VAL A 23 -3.00 -21.64 3.57
CA VAL A 23 -1.85 -21.32 4.41
C VAL A 23 -0.94 -20.31 3.72
N SER A 24 -0.71 -20.47 2.41
CA SER A 24 0.11 -19.53 1.65
C SER A 24 -0.50 -18.13 1.60
N LEU A 25 -1.72 -18.00 1.05
CA LEU A 25 -2.34 -16.70 0.79
C LEU A 25 -2.75 -15.97 2.07
N LEU A 26 -3.45 -16.67 2.98
CA LEU A 26 -4.08 -16.03 4.14
C LEU A 26 -3.11 -15.82 5.31
N PHE A 27 -2.08 -16.66 5.42
CA PHE A 27 -1.13 -16.58 6.54
C PHE A 27 0.25 -16.13 6.09
N LEU A 28 0.96 -16.93 5.29
CA LEU A 28 2.38 -16.68 5.00
C LEU A 28 2.62 -15.40 4.19
N ILE A 29 1.85 -15.18 3.13
CA ILE A 29 1.97 -13.98 2.29
C ILE A 29 1.47 -12.76 3.06
N ALA A 30 0.30 -12.84 3.70
CA ALA A 30 -0.25 -11.73 4.48
C ALA A 30 0.69 -11.27 5.60
N PHE A 31 1.19 -12.22 6.40
CA PHE A 31 2.14 -11.93 7.50
C PHE A 31 3.48 -11.39 6.97
N GLY A 32 4.04 -12.05 5.95
CA GLY A 32 5.32 -11.64 5.36
C GLY A 32 5.26 -10.26 4.70
N ALA A 33 4.22 -10.00 3.91
CA ALA A 33 4.02 -8.71 3.25
C ALA A 33 3.79 -7.58 4.26
N GLY A 34 2.97 -7.82 5.29
CA GLY A 34 2.74 -6.86 6.37
C GLY A 34 4.03 -6.50 7.12
N GLY A 35 4.84 -7.51 7.47
CA GLY A 35 6.13 -7.31 8.13
C GLY A 35 7.09 -6.48 7.28
N ILE A 36 7.28 -6.84 6.00
CA ILE A 36 8.22 -6.15 5.11
C ILE A 36 7.77 -4.72 4.81
N LYS A 37 6.47 -4.50 4.55
CA LYS A 37 5.93 -3.19 4.21
C LYS A 37 6.10 -2.16 5.33
N SER A 38 6.11 -2.60 6.59
CA SER A 38 6.26 -1.73 7.76
C SER A 38 7.71 -1.30 8.06
N CYS A 39 8.71 -2.04 7.57
CA CYS A 39 10.12 -1.79 7.93
C CYS A 39 11.02 -1.35 6.77
N VAL A 40 10.79 -1.83 5.54
CA VAL A 40 11.74 -1.63 4.43
C VAL A 40 11.88 -0.17 4.02
N ASN A 41 10.76 0.56 3.93
CA ASN A 41 10.80 1.96 3.52
C ASN A 41 11.57 2.83 4.54
N VAL A 42 11.33 2.62 5.85
CA VAL A 42 11.98 3.33 6.95
C VAL A 42 13.46 2.97 7.01
N MET A 43 13.79 1.68 6.94
CA MET A 43 15.17 1.21 6.97
C MET A 43 16.00 1.82 5.83
N GLY A 44 15.46 1.89 4.61
CA GLY A 44 16.17 2.52 3.49
C GLY A 44 16.37 4.02 3.68
N ALA A 45 15.39 4.73 4.24
CA ALA A 45 15.54 6.15 4.57
C ALA A 45 16.57 6.38 5.70
N GLN A 46 16.65 5.48 6.68
CA GLN A 46 17.60 5.51 7.79
C GLN A 46 19.07 5.30 7.38
N GLN A 47 19.34 4.96 6.13
CA GLN A 47 20.71 4.89 5.61
C GLN A 47 21.33 6.28 5.41
N PHE A 48 20.53 7.34 5.43
CA PHE A 48 20.96 8.73 5.26
C PHE A 48 20.86 9.49 6.59
N HIS A 49 21.78 10.44 6.80
CA HIS A 49 21.75 11.31 7.98
C HIS A 49 20.53 12.26 7.91
N PRO A 50 19.67 12.34 8.95
CA PRO A 50 18.38 13.02 8.88
C PRO A 50 18.47 14.55 8.71
N GLU A 51 19.57 15.16 9.15
CA GLU A 51 19.74 16.62 9.07
C GLU A 51 20.56 17.05 7.86
N GLU A 52 21.61 16.30 7.53
CA GLU A 52 22.58 16.64 6.49
C GLU A 52 22.14 16.17 5.09
N HIS A 53 21.26 15.16 5.02
CA HIS A 53 20.90 14.49 3.76
C HIS A 53 19.38 14.50 3.51
N LYS A 54 18.69 15.56 3.93
CA LYS A 54 17.23 15.71 3.74
C LYS A 54 16.79 15.53 2.28
N ASP A 55 17.50 16.15 1.35
CA ASP A 55 17.19 16.06 -0.09
C ASP A 55 17.36 14.63 -0.63
N LEU A 56 18.35 13.88 -0.14
CA LEU A 56 18.57 12.49 -0.53
C LEU A 56 17.46 11.59 0.01
N ILE A 57 16.97 11.84 1.24
CA ILE A 57 15.84 11.12 1.83
C ILE A 57 14.57 11.35 1.00
N THR A 58 14.28 12.61 0.64
CA THR A 58 13.15 12.93 -0.24
C THR A 58 13.27 12.21 -1.58
N ARG A 59 14.44 12.26 -2.23
CA ARG A 59 14.70 11.58 -3.51
C ARG A 59 14.57 10.06 -3.38
N TYR A 60 15.01 9.47 -2.27
CA TYR A 60 14.82 8.06 -1.97
C TYR A 60 13.33 7.69 -1.94
N TYR A 61 12.48 8.45 -1.23
CA TYR A 61 11.05 8.20 -1.21
C TYR A 61 10.40 8.36 -2.58
N THR A 62 10.84 9.33 -3.40
CA THR A 62 10.39 9.49 -4.78
C THR A 62 10.73 8.26 -5.63
N TYR A 63 11.97 7.76 -5.57
CA TYR A 63 12.37 6.56 -6.31
C TYR A 63 11.70 5.29 -5.80
N PHE A 64 11.50 5.18 -4.49
CA PHE A 64 10.76 4.09 -3.87
C PHE A 64 9.29 4.08 -4.35
N TYR A 65 8.65 5.24 -4.43
CA TYR A 65 7.29 5.35 -4.95
C TYR A 65 7.21 5.04 -6.45
N ALA A 66 8.17 5.53 -7.24
CA ALA A 66 8.26 5.23 -8.67
C ALA A 66 8.46 3.73 -8.92
N SER A 67 9.31 3.05 -8.14
CA SER A 67 9.55 1.62 -8.29
C SER A 67 8.34 0.77 -7.91
N ILE A 68 7.53 1.18 -6.92
CA ILE A 68 6.26 0.51 -6.59
C ILE A 68 5.30 0.57 -7.77
N ASN A 69 5.08 1.76 -8.35
CA ASN A 69 4.15 1.92 -9.47
C ASN A 69 4.64 1.16 -10.71
N LEU A 70 5.94 1.26 -11.03
CA LEU A 70 6.54 0.51 -12.14
C LEU A 70 6.42 -1.00 -11.93
N GLY A 71 6.72 -1.49 -10.72
CA GLY A 71 6.56 -2.90 -10.37
C GLY A 71 5.12 -3.38 -10.46
N SER A 72 4.15 -2.54 -10.08
CA SER A 72 2.72 -2.82 -10.21
C SER A 72 2.30 -2.95 -11.67
N ILE A 73 2.77 -2.06 -12.54
CA ILE A 73 2.49 -2.10 -13.99
C ILE A 73 3.11 -3.37 -14.61
N VAL A 74 4.39 -3.62 -14.35
CA VAL A 74 5.08 -4.81 -14.89
C VAL A 74 4.40 -6.09 -14.41
N GLY A 75 4.12 -6.20 -13.11
CA GLY A 75 3.41 -7.35 -12.54
C GLY A 75 2.01 -7.53 -13.11
N GLY A 76 1.23 -6.46 -13.20
CA GLY A 76 -0.14 -6.52 -13.71
C GLY A 76 -0.24 -6.75 -15.22
N ILE A 77 0.85 -6.61 -15.99
CA ILE A 77 0.91 -7.02 -17.41
C ILE A 77 1.44 -8.44 -17.54
N VAL A 78 2.58 -8.75 -16.92
CA VAL A 78 3.28 -10.03 -17.10
C VAL A 78 2.51 -11.19 -16.48
N THR A 79 1.97 -11.01 -15.28
CA THR A 79 1.28 -12.09 -14.54
C THR A 79 0.06 -12.61 -15.31
N PRO A 80 -0.88 -11.78 -15.82
CA PRO A 80 -2.02 -12.28 -16.60
C PRO A 80 -1.61 -12.95 -17.91
N ILE A 81 -0.64 -12.39 -18.64
CA ILE A 81 -0.12 -12.99 -19.89
C ILE A 81 0.44 -14.39 -19.61
N LEU A 82 1.22 -14.56 -18.54
CA LEU A 82 1.77 -15.87 -18.16
C LEU A 82 0.69 -16.90 -17.77
N VAL A 83 -0.42 -16.44 -17.18
CA VAL A 83 -1.55 -17.33 -16.85
C VAL A 83 -2.19 -17.86 -18.13
N GLU A 84 -2.44 -17.00 -19.11
CA GLU A 84 -3.13 -17.36 -20.35
C GLU A 84 -2.24 -18.12 -21.33
N SER A 85 -0.96 -17.72 -21.47
CA SER A 85 -0.09 -18.28 -22.50
C SER A 85 0.75 -19.48 -22.04
N VAL A 86 0.96 -19.67 -20.72
CA VAL A 86 1.85 -20.72 -20.19
C VAL A 86 1.17 -21.58 -19.13
N SER A 87 1.00 -21.06 -17.91
CA SER A 87 0.37 -21.77 -16.79
C SER A 87 0.31 -20.88 -15.53
N PHE A 88 -0.54 -21.26 -14.58
CA PHE A 88 -0.54 -20.68 -13.24
C PHE A 88 0.82 -20.80 -12.52
N THR A 89 1.52 -21.94 -12.70
CA THR A 89 2.84 -22.15 -12.09
C THR A 89 3.86 -21.13 -12.61
N ALA A 90 3.87 -20.85 -13.92
CA ALA A 90 4.75 -19.83 -14.48
C ALA A 90 4.43 -18.43 -13.93
N SER A 91 3.14 -18.11 -13.82
CA SER A 91 2.68 -16.82 -13.31
C SER A 91 3.06 -16.57 -11.85
N PHE A 92 2.94 -17.57 -10.96
CA PHE A 92 3.37 -17.43 -9.56
C PHE A 92 4.89 -17.59 -9.37
N SER A 93 5.58 -18.26 -10.29
CA SER A 93 7.05 -18.32 -10.30
C SER A 93 7.67 -16.95 -10.56
N PHE A 94 7.04 -16.10 -11.39
CA PHE A 94 7.52 -14.76 -11.70
C PHE A 94 7.80 -13.89 -10.45
N PRO A 95 6.83 -13.63 -9.56
CA PRO A 95 7.08 -12.87 -8.33
C PRO A 95 7.99 -13.64 -7.36
N LEU A 96 7.99 -14.99 -7.36
CA LEU A 96 8.89 -15.78 -6.52
C LEU A 96 10.36 -15.54 -6.90
N VAL A 97 10.70 -15.61 -8.19
CA VAL A 97 12.06 -15.38 -8.68
C VAL A 97 12.51 -13.95 -8.40
N ALA A 98 11.64 -12.96 -8.67
CA ALA A 98 11.94 -11.56 -8.36
C ALA A 98 12.22 -11.36 -6.86
N PHE A 99 11.45 -12.01 -5.99
CA PHE A 99 11.63 -11.93 -4.54
C PHE A 99 12.92 -12.63 -4.06
N ILE A 100 13.30 -13.75 -4.69
CA ILE A 100 14.58 -14.43 -4.41
C ILE A 100 15.75 -13.50 -4.77
N ILE A 101 15.73 -12.90 -5.96
CA ILE A 101 16.76 -11.95 -6.39
C ILE A 101 16.84 -10.77 -5.41
N ALA A 102 15.70 -10.18 -5.04
CA ALA A 102 15.66 -9.08 -4.07
C ALA A 102 16.23 -9.50 -2.70
N THR A 103 15.96 -10.72 -2.25
CA THR A 103 16.50 -11.26 -0.99
C THR A 103 18.02 -11.46 -1.06
N ILE A 104 18.54 -11.97 -2.18
CA ILE A 104 19.99 -12.13 -2.40
C ILE A 104 20.69 -10.78 -2.36
N VAL A 105 20.16 -9.78 -3.07
CA VAL A 105 20.71 -8.41 -3.07
C VAL A 105 20.67 -7.83 -1.65
N PHE A 106 19.55 -8.01 -0.94
CA PHE A 106 19.41 -7.51 0.42
C PHE A 106 20.43 -8.13 1.38
N ILE A 107 20.55 -9.46 1.39
CA ILE A 107 21.52 -10.18 2.22
C ILE A 107 22.96 -9.81 1.83
N GLY A 108 23.25 -9.73 0.52
CA GLY A 108 24.56 -9.33 0.01
C GLY A 108 24.99 -7.95 0.53
N GLY A 109 24.09 -6.97 0.54
CA GLY A 109 24.35 -5.65 1.14
C GLY A 109 24.68 -5.71 2.64
N ASN A 110 24.01 -6.59 3.39
CA ASN A 110 24.28 -6.78 4.82
C ASN A 110 25.62 -7.49 5.07
N LEU A 111 25.94 -8.51 4.27
CA LEU A 111 27.21 -9.24 4.36
C LEU A 111 28.40 -8.35 3.99
N MET A 112 28.22 -7.42 3.05
CA MET A 112 29.21 -6.40 2.69
C MET A 112 29.32 -5.26 3.71
N GLY A 113 28.54 -5.27 4.80
CA GLY A 113 28.57 -4.23 5.82
C GLY A 113 28.09 -2.85 5.35
N ARG A 114 27.29 -2.78 4.27
CA ARG A 114 26.85 -1.50 3.68
C ARG A 114 25.69 -0.82 4.41
N TYR A 115 25.03 -1.51 5.34
CA TYR A 115 23.88 -0.97 6.05
C TYR A 115 24.26 -0.34 7.39
N VAL A 116 23.76 0.87 7.61
CA VAL A 116 23.71 1.52 8.91
C VAL A 116 22.66 0.80 9.76
N LYS A 117 23.07 0.32 10.94
CA LYS A 117 22.21 -0.38 11.90
C LYS A 117 21.90 0.57 13.06
N PRO A 118 20.77 1.32 13.02
CA PRO A 118 20.40 2.19 14.11
C PRO A 118 20.14 1.39 15.39
N LYS A 119 20.43 2.01 16.54
CA LYS A 119 20.17 1.39 17.86
C LYS A 119 18.66 1.14 18.02
N PRO A 120 18.25 0.07 18.74
CA PRO A 120 16.85 -0.21 18.98
C PRO A 120 16.15 0.99 19.62
N GLN A 121 15.20 1.58 18.92
CA GLN A 121 14.28 2.57 19.49
C GLN A 121 13.11 1.81 20.12
N GLY A 122 12.68 2.22 21.31
CA GLY A 122 11.54 1.57 21.99
C GLY A 122 10.26 1.59 21.13
N SER A 123 9.30 0.73 21.46
CA SER A 123 8.04 0.65 20.70
C SER A 123 7.07 1.75 21.11
N ALA A 124 6.94 2.77 20.26
CA ALA A 124 5.93 3.83 20.41
C ALA A 124 4.51 3.26 20.49
N VAL A 125 4.23 2.16 19.77
CA VAL A 125 2.92 1.49 19.79
C VAL A 125 2.61 0.94 21.18
N LEU A 126 3.58 0.28 21.83
CA LEU A 126 3.38 -0.24 23.18
C LEU A 126 3.15 0.89 24.19
N GLU A 127 3.87 2.01 24.05
CA GLU A 127 3.68 3.17 24.92
C GLU A 127 2.29 3.83 24.72
N ILE A 128 1.81 3.94 23.47
CA ILE A 128 0.45 4.42 23.19
C ILE A 128 -0.62 3.46 23.75
N LEU A 129 -0.42 2.15 23.62
CA LEU A 129 -1.32 1.14 24.20
C LEU A 129 -1.38 1.23 25.73
N LYS A 130 -0.23 1.43 26.39
CA LYS A 130 -0.19 1.70 27.83
C LYS A 130 -0.97 2.98 28.16
N VAL A 131 -0.74 4.07 27.43
CA VAL A 131 -1.48 5.32 27.65
C VAL A 131 -2.98 5.13 27.46
N LEU A 132 -3.43 4.36 26.46
CA LEU A 132 -4.83 4.02 26.27
C LEU A 132 -5.39 3.27 27.48
N PHE A 133 -4.71 2.21 27.92
CA PHE A 133 -5.13 1.41 29.06
C PHE A 133 -5.22 2.25 30.35
N PHE A 134 -4.20 3.07 30.63
CA PHE A 134 -4.20 3.97 31.80
C PHE A 134 -5.20 5.13 31.66
N SER A 135 -5.51 5.58 30.44
CA SER A 135 -6.50 6.64 30.22
C SER A 135 -7.93 6.14 30.36
N ILE A 136 -8.21 4.90 29.95
CA ILE A 136 -9.50 4.24 30.17
C ILE A 136 -9.72 4.04 31.67
N THR A 137 -8.72 3.53 32.39
CA THR A 137 -8.84 3.29 33.84
C THR A 137 -8.96 4.57 34.67
N ARG A 138 -8.32 5.67 34.27
CA ARG A 138 -8.42 6.98 34.96
C ARG A 138 -9.48 7.92 34.38
N CYS A 139 -10.23 7.49 33.35
CA CYS A 139 -11.21 8.27 32.60
C CYS A 139 -10.71 9.66 32.15
N SER A 140 -9.41 9.84 31.94
CA SER A 140 -8.81 11.11 31.55
C SER A 140 -7.38 10.93 31.06
N LEU A 141 -7.07 11.51 29.90
CA LEU A 141 -5.71 11.63 29.38
C LEU A 141 -4.85 12.61 30.19
N GLU A 142 -5.45 13.67 30.73
CA GLU A 142 -4.72 14.71 31.49
C GLU A 142 -4.16 14.17 32.81
N LYS A 143 -4.90 13.29 33.49
CA LYS A 143 -4.49 12.69 34.77
C LYS A 143 -3.30 11.73 34.66
N ASN A 144 -2.86 11.44 33.43
CA ASN A 144 -1.71 10.59 33.15
C ASN A 144 -0.41 11.37 32.92
N LYS A 145 -0.49 12.70 32.84
CA LYS A 145 0.67 13.60 32.79
C LYS A 145 1.45 13.56 34.10
N GLU A 146 2.78 13.59 34.00
CA GLU A 146 3.69 13.67 35.14
C GLU A 146 3.42 14.93 35.98
N SER A 147 3.12 16.07 35.34
CA SER A 147 2.71 17.31 36.03
C SER A 147 1.44 17.16 36.88
N ASN A 148 0.57 16.20 36.56
CA ASN A 148 -0.67 15.91 37.26
C ASN A 148 -0.57 14.65 38.16
N GLY A 149 0.65 14.20 38.49
CA GLY A 149 0.89 13.00 39.30
C GLY A 149 0.70 11.67 38.56
N GLY A 150 0.77 11.72 37.22
CA GLY A 150 0.72 10.57 36.33
C GLY A 150 2.10 9.98 36.03
N ARG A 151 2.14 8.95 35.19
CA ARG A 151 3.36 8.16 34.89
C ARG A 151 4.05 8.54 33.57
N PHE A 152 3.43 9.39 32.75
CA PHE A 152 3.89 9.66 31.40
C PHE A 152 4.32 11.12 31.27
N LYS A 153 5.41 11.35 30.54
CA LYS A 153 5.90 12.69 30.23
C LYS A 153 4.81 13.52 29.54
N ASP A 154 4.70 14.77 29.92
CA ASP A 154 3.66 15.68 29.43
C ASP A 154 3.65 15.82 27.91
N GLY A 155 4.83 15.98 27.29
CA GLY A 155 4.95 16.06 25.84
C GLY A 155 4.42 14.81 25.13
N PHE A 156 4.68 13.63 25.67
CA PHE A 156 4.16 12.38 25.10
C PHE A 156 2.64 12.29 25.18
N ILE A 157 2.03 12.79 26.26
CA ILE A 157 0.57 12.83 26.40
C ILE A 157 -0.05 13.85 25.42
N GLU A 158 0.61 14.99 25.17
CA GLU A 158 0.16 15.94 24.15
C GLU A 158 0.23 15.34 22.73
N ASP A 159 1.32 14.66 22.40
CA ASP A 159 1.46 13.94 21.13
C ASP A 159 0.38 12.85 20.98
N ALA A 160 0.11 12.10 22.05
CA ALA A 160 -0.96 11.08 22.06
C ALA A 160 -2.35 11.69 21.86
N LYS A 161 -2.65 12.84 22.48
CA LYS A 161 -3.92 13.55 22.24
C LYS A 161 -4.05 14.03 20.80
N ALA A 162 -2.97 14.57 20.23
CA ALA A 162 -2.98 14.97 18.82
C ALA A 162 -3.29 13.76 17.93
N LEU A 163 -2.69 12.61 18.21
CA LEU A 163 -2.98 11.35 17.51
C LEU A 163 -4.43 10.90 17.68
N PHE A 164 -5.01 10.96 18.88
CA PHE A 164 -6.42 10.61 19.10
C PHE A 164 -7.39 11.57 18.40
N ARG A 165 -7.05 12.86 18.30
CA ARG A 165 -7.84 13.84 17.52
C ARG A 165 -7.84 13.52 16.02
N LEU A 166 -6.84 12.79 15.52
CA LEU A 166 -6.78 12.32 14.14
C LEU A 166 -7.53 11.01 13.91
N VAL A 167 -7.94 10.28 14.96
CA VAL A 167 -8.67 9.01 14.81
C VAL A 167 -9.97 9.16 14.00
N PRO A 168 -10.83 10.17 14.24
CA PRO A 168 -12.00 10.41 13.39
C PRO A 168 -11.65 10.72 11.93
N LEU A 169 -10.47 11.27 11.64
CA LEU A 169 -10.04 11.47 10.25
C LEU A 169 -9.78 10.12 9.54
N PHE A 170 -9.28 9.11 10.26
CA PHE A 170 -9.08 7.78 9.70
C PHE A 170 -10.39 7.06 9.36
N SER A 171 -11.51 7.37 10.03
CA SER A 171 -12.80 6.78 9.64
C SER A 171 -13.28 7.27 8.28
N LEU A 172 -12.92 8.50 7.88
CA LEU A 172 -13.21 9.04 6.55
C LEU A 172 -12.45 8.29 5.42
N ILE A 173 -11.41 7.53 5.76
CA ILE A 173 -10.67 6.67 4.81
C ILE A 173 -11.45 5.41 4.47
N ILE A 174 -12.33 4.94 5.36
CA ILE A 174 -13.04 3.67 5.18
C ILE A 174 -13.87 3.64 3.88
N PRO A 175 -14.73 4.63 3.57
CA PRO A 175 -15.49 4.63 2.32
C PRO A 175 -14.60 4.61 1.07
N PHE A 176 -13.49 5.36 1.09
CA PHE A 176 -12.53 5.36 -0.01
C PHE A 176 -11.90 3.98 -0.21
N VAL A 177 -11.46 3.31 0.88
CA VAL A 177 -10.86 1.97 0.80
C VAL A 177 -11.88 0.93 0.33
N MET A 178 -13.14 1.04 0.76
CA MET A 178 -14.21 0.17 0.26
C MET A 178 -14.42 0.34 -1.25
N ALA A 179 -14.50 1.59 -1.72
CA ALA A 179 -14.62 1.89 -3.14
C ALA A 179 -13.42 1.38 -3.95
N TYR A 180 -12.20 1.60 -3.43
CA TYR A 180 -10.97 1.14 -4.07
C TYR A 180 -10.91 -0.39 -4.19
N ASN A 181 -11.30 -1.12 -3.15
CA ASN A 181 -11.29 -2.59 -3.18
C ASN A 181 -12.30 -3.19 -4.19
N ASN A 182 -13.35 -2.46 -4.58
CA ASN A 182 -14.26 -2.89 -5.65
C ASN A 182 -13.56 -2.99 -7.01
N MET A 183 -12.48 -2.22 -7.24
CA MET A 183 -11.71 -2.28 -8.48
C MET A 183 -11.07 -3.67 -8.67
N THR A 184 -10.59 -4.29 -7.60
CA THR A 184 -9.95 -5.62 -7.66
C THR A 184 -10.96 -6.75 -7.84
N THR A 185 -12.23 -6.55 -7.48
CA THR A 185 -13.25 -7.61 -7.43
C THR A 185 -14.41 -7.38 -8.42
N ALA A 186 -15.21 -6.34 -8.20
CA ALA A 186 -16.40 -6.03 -8.99
C ALA A 186 -16.01 -5.66 -10.42
N PHE A 187 -15.07 -4.72 -10.59
CA PHE A 187 -14.68 -4.25 -11.93
C PHE A 187 -13.97 -5.34 -12.74
N LEU A 188 -13.22 -6.22 -12.06
CA LEU A 188 -12.62 -7.39 -12.70
C LEU A 188 -13.70 -8.35 -13.22
N THR A 189 -14.72 -8.65 -12.42
CA THR A 189 -15.84 -9.51 -12.82
C THR A 189 -16.63 -8.90 -13.97
N GLN A 190 -16.84 -7.58 -13.93
CA GLN A 190 -17.48 -6.83 -15.01
C GLN A 190 -16.66 -6.90 -16.30
N GLY A 191 -15.35 -6.66 -16.22
CA GLY A 191 -14.44 -6.71 -17.37
C GLY A 191 -14.41 -8.07 -18.07
N LYS A 192 -14.58 -9.17 -17.32
CA LYS A 192 -14.69 -10.53 -17.90
C LYS A 192 -15.94 -10.75 -18.77
N LYS A 193 -16.97 -9.91 -18.64
CA LYS A 193 -18.21 -9.97 -19.44
C LYS A 193 -18.19 -9.01 -20.63
N MET A 194 -17.20 -8.11 -20.70
CA MET A 194 -17.10 -7.09 -21.75
C MET A 194 -16.29 -7.63 -22.92
N ASP A 195 -16.40 -6.97 -24.08
CA ASP A 195 -15.51 -7.25 -25.21
C ASP A 195 -14.08 -6.85 -24.83
N THR A 196 -13.19 -7.84 -24.79
CA THR A 196 -11.78 -7.69 -24.46
C THR A 196 -10.87 -7.75 -25.70
N ASN A 197 -11.44 -7.79 -26.91
CA ASN A 197 -10.66 -7.81 -28.13
C ASN A 197 -10.04 -6.44 -28.41
N LEU A 198 -8.73 -6.34 -28.21
CA LEU A 198 -7.95 -5.14 -28.46
C LEU A 198 -7.02 -5.39 -29.65
N PHE A 199 -7.36 -4.79 -30.81
CA PHE A 199 -6.57 -4.89 -32.04
C PHE A 199 -6.27 -6.35 -32.49
N GLY A 200 -7.20 -7.27 -32.27
CA GLY A 200 -7.04 -8.69 -32.65
C GLY A 200 -6.40 -9.56 -31.57
N TRP A 201 -6.09 -9.00 -30.40
CA TRP A 201 -5.63 -9.73 -29.23
C TRP A 201 -6.69 -9.69 -28.12
N GLU A 202 -7.12 -10.85 -27.62
CA GLU A 202 -7.98 -10.94 -26.45
C GLU A 202 -7.15 -10.57 -25.21
N MET A 203 -7.39 -9.37 -24.67
CA MET A 203 -6.68 -8.88 -23.51
C MET A 203 -7.24 -9.49 -22.21
N PRO A 204 -6.42 -10.06 -21.32
CA PRO A 204 -6.88 -10.51 -20.01
C PRO A 204 -7.58 -9.38 -19.23
N ALA A 205 -8.78 -9.65 -18.72
CA ALA A 205 -9.53 -8.66 -17.91
C ALA A 205 -8.73 -8.15 -16.69
N GLN A 206 -7.82 -8.98 -16.14
CA GLN A 206 -6.93 -8.58 -15.04
C GLN A 206 -6.02 -7.40 -15.41
N MET A 207 -5.66 -7.24 -16.68
CA MET A 207 -4.79 -6.14 -17.13
C MET A 207 -5.44 -4.77 -17.00
N MET A 208 -6.77 -4.69 -16.88
CA MET A 208 -7.47 -3.45 -16.54
C MET A 208 -7.00 -2.86 -15.21
N GLN A 209 -6.49 -3.67 -14.28
CA GLN A 209 -5.96 -3.17 -13.01
C GLN A 209 -4.72 -2.28 -13.19
N ASN A 210 -4.02 -2.37 -14.32
CA ASN A 210 -2.88 -1.48 -14.63
C ASN A 210 -3.31 -0.03 -14.83
N VAL A 211 -4.61 0.23 -15.07
CA VAL A 211 -5.13 1.60 -15.15
C VAL A 211 -4.84 2.36 -13.86
N ASP A 212 -4.86 1.72 -12.69
CA ASP A 212 -4.59 2.38 -11.40
C ASP A 212 -3.16 2.96 -11.32
N PRO A 213 -2.07 2.17 -11.38
CA PRO A 213 -0.73 2.73 -11.27
C PRO A 213 -0.38 3.68 -12.44
N ILE A 214 -0.95 3.47 -13.64
CA ILE A 214 -0.79 4.40 -14.76
C ILE A 214 -1.48 5.73 -14.46
N ALA A 215 -2.73 5.70 -14.00
CA ALA A 215 -3.48 6.91 -13.64
C ALA A 215 -2.82 7.64 -12.48
N VAL A 216 -2.30 6.93 -11.48
CA VAL A 216 -1.54 7.50 -10.36
C VAL A 216 -0.31 8.25 -10.85
N VAL A 217 0.50 7.66 -11.72
CA VAL A 217 1.70 8.32 -12.27
C VAL A 217 1.33 9.55 -13.10
N LEU A 218 0.40 9.41 -14.05
CA LEU A 218 -0.03 10.51 -14.92
C LEU A 218 -0.66 11.66 -14.14
N THR A 219 -1.57 11.32 -13.21
CA THR A 219 -2.26 12.30 -12.37
C THR A 219 -1.27 12.97 -11.42
N SER A 220 -0.29 12.26 -10.86
CA SER A 220 0.72 12.88 -9.99
C SER A 220 1.53 13.93 -10.74
N VAL A 221 1.99 13.61 -11.96
CA VAL A 221 2.71 14.57 -12.82
C VAL A 221 1.83 15.78 -13.12
N LEU A 222 0.57 15.57 -13.52
CA LEU A 222 -0.38 16.66 -13.78
C LEU A 222 -0.62 17.53 -12.54
N VAL A 223 -0.82 16.90 -11.39
CA VAL A 223 -1.13 17.58 -10.12
C VAL A 223 0.05 18.42 -9.67
N ASP A 224 1.26 17.87 -9.69
CA ASP A 224 2.46 18.55 -9.18
C ASP A 224 2.98 19.63 -10.14
N THR A 225 2.89 19.41 -11.45
CA THR A 225 3.44 20.36 -12.44
C THR A 225 2.44 21.44 -12.88
N VAL A 226 1.14 21.12 -12.92
CA VAL A 226 0.10 22.02 -13.43
C VAL A 226 -0.82 22.48 -12.30
N LEU A 227 -1.51 21.56 -11.63
CA LEU A 227 -2.60 21.91 -10.71
C LEU A 227 -2.10 22.69 -9.48
N PHE A 228 -1.12 22.16 -8.76
CA PHE A 228 -0.61 22.78 -7.53
C PHE A 228 0.06 24.14 -7.78
N PRO A 229 0.92 24.31 -8.81
CA PRO A 229 1.46 25.62 -9.15
C PRO A 229 0.36 26.64 -9.51
N LEU A 230 -0.67 26.23 -10.26
CA LEU A 230 -1.82 27.10 -10.59
C LEU A 230 -2.61 27.51 -9.34
N LEU A 231 -2.93 26.56 -8.47
CA LEU A 231 -3.66 26.84 -7.21
C LEU A 231 -2.85 27.73 -6.27
N LYS A 232 -1.51 27.53 -6.20
CA LYS A 232 -0.60 28.40 -5.44
C LYS A 232 -0.58 29.81 -6.01
N ARG A 233 -0.46 29.96 -7.34
CA ARG A 233 -0.49 31.29 -8.00
C ARG A 233 -1.80 32.04 -7.74
N ARG A 234 -2.91 31.33 -7.54
CA ARG A 234 -4.21 31.92 -7.23
C ARG A 234 -4.49 32.04 -5.72
N ASN A 235 -3.59 31.62 -4.84
CA ASN A 235 -3.81 31.53 -3.37
C ASN A 235 -5.05 30.69 -2.98
N LEU A 236 -5.43 29.71 -3.80
CA LEU A 236 -6.61 28.85 -3.60
C LEU A 236 -6.23 27.43 -3.18
N MET A 237 -5.11 27.25 -2.48
CA MET A 237 -4.63 25.91 -2.13
C MET A 237 -5.56 25.28 -1.08
N PRO A 238 -6.30 24.20 -1.40
CA PRO A 238 -7.24 23.60 -0.46
C PRO A 238 -6.49 22.96 0.72
N PRO A 239 -7.06 23.01 1.93
CA PRO A 239 -6.57 22.24 3.07
C PRO A 239 -6.53 20.73 2.78
N VAL A 240 -5.70 20.00 3.51
CA VAL A 240 -5.53 18.54 3.34
C VAL A 240 -6.88 17.80 3.45
N LEU A 241 -7.73 18.20 4.40
CA LEU A 241 -9.06 17.63 4.58
C LEU A 241 -9.96 17.80 3.35
N VAL A 242 -9.91 18.97 2.69
CA VAL A 242 -10.73 19.23 1.49
C VAL A 242 -10.24 18.38 0.32
N ARG A 243 -8.92 18.24 0.14
CA ARG A 243 -8.35 17.35 -0.89
C ARG A 243 -8.78 15.91 -0.68
N PHE A 244 -8.81 15.47 0.59
CA PHE A 244 -9.30 14.16 0.97
C PHE A 244 -10.77 13.97 0.57
N CYS A 245 -11.65 14.92 0.92
CA CYS A 245 -13.07 14.87 0.52
C CYS A 245 -13.26 14.86 -1.00
N ILE A 246 -12.49 15.66 -1.75
CA ILE A 246 -12.52 15.67 -3.22
C ILE A 246 -12.18 14.28 -3.76
N GLY A 247 -11.11 13.65 -3.25
CA GLY A 247 -10.73 12.29 -3.65
C GLY A 247 -11.84 11.26 -3.38
N SER A 248 -12.45 11.30 -2.21
CA SER A 248 -13.57 10.42 -1.85
C SER A 248 -14.81 10.64 -2.73
N LEU A 249 -15.13 11.89 -3.08
CA LEU A 249 -16.23 12.22 -4.00
C LEU A 249 -15.95 11.70 -5.42
N CYS A 250 -14.71 11.84 -5.92
CA CYS A 250 -14.32 11.25 -7.19
C CYS A 250 -14.43 9.71 -7.18
N GLY A 251 -14.05 9.07 -6.07
CA GLY A 251 -14.24 7.63 -5.89
C GLY A 251 -15.70 7.20 -5.85
N ALA A 252 -16.59 7.99 -5.23
CA ALA A 252 -18.03 7.73 -5.27
C ALA A 252 -18.59 7.90 -6.69
N ALA A 253 -18.17 8.94 -7.41
CA ALA A 253 -18.57 9.16 -8.79
C ALA A 253 -18.09 8.04 -9.73
N SER A 254 -16.88 7.50 -9.53
CA SER A 254 -16.38 6.39 -10.34
C SER A 254 -17.20 5.10 -10.14
N LEU A 255 -17.64 4.82 -8.92
CA LEU A 255 -18.56 3.70 -8.66
C LEU A 255 -19.92 3.87 -9.35
N LEU A 256 -20.47 5.09 -9.38
CA LEU A 256 -21.73 5.36 -10.08
C LEU A 256 -21.59 5.15 -11.59
N VAL A 257 -20.47 5.58 -12.18
CA VAL A 257 -20.17 5.33 -13.59
C VAL A 257 -20.04 3.84 -13.86
N ALA A 258 -19.31 3.11 -13.02
CA ALA A 258 -19.14 1.66 -13.18
C ALA A 258 -20.47 0.90 -13.10
N LEU A 259 -21.35 1.29 -12.17
CA LEU A 259 -22.70 0.75 -12.04
C LEU A 259 -23.53 0.99 -13.31
N GLY A 260 -23.46 2.20 -13.88
CA GLY A 260 -24.13 2.51 -15.15
C GLY A 260 -23.65 1.64 -16.32
N VAL A 261 -22.35 1.36 -16.39
CA VAL A 261 -21.77 0.45 -17.39
C VAL A 261 -22.24 -0.98 -17.15
N GLU A 262 -22.36 -1.43 -15.90
CA GLU A 262 -22.81 -2.79 -15.56
C GLU A 262 -24.28 -3.01 -15.95
N PHE A 263 -25.14 -2.02 -15.71
CA PHE A 263 -26.54 -2.06 -16.16
C PHE A 263 -26.65 -2.18 -17.69
N ARG A 264 -25.81 -1.45 -18.43
CA ARG A 264 -25.81 -1.50 -19.91
C ARG A 264 -25.22 -2.79 -20.47
N SER A 265 -24.28 -3.41 -19.77
CA SER A 265 -23.67 -4.68 -20.17
C SER A 265 -24.58 -5.89 -19.88
N SER A 266 -25.50 -5.75 -18.92
CA SER A 266 -26.40 -6.82 -18.48
C SER A 266 -27.75 -6.86 -19.20
N GLY A 267 -28.08 -5.85 -20.01
CA GLY A 267 -29.33 -5.75 -20.78
C GLY A 267 -29.08 -5.83 -22.28
#